data_AF-A0A7Z7JFA3-F1
#
_entry.id   AF-A0A7Z7JFA3-F1
#
_cell.length_a   1.000
_cell.length_b   1.000
_cell.length_c   1.000
_cell.angle_alpha   90.00
_cell.angle_beta   90.00
_cell.angle_gamma   90.00
#
_symmetry.space_group_name_H-M   'P 1'
#
loop_
_entity.id
_entity.type
_entity.pdbx_description
1 polymer ?
#
loop_
_entity_poly.entity_id
_entity_poly.type
_entity_poly.pdbx_seq_one_letter_code
_entity_poly.pdbx_strand_id
1 'polypeptide(L)'
;MNPADWIDTATIPPRPLPPTVEAALAYLAEVLGHPVYAHWTLARVKRRYGSLAEAKAAQPAVLKLLLAHDAAVEYWERGRLRTVPAAQAPSPETVLTRLLHTHRRRFQRAAAPTATTLKPTSAPAAPGPWLADQDARTLAWLARAGRFAQPHAATNTLGATDDAQALALFLRDRAARSAHTRRAYGAELRRLMAWCEARQLGPLSDLSRQHLLAYRHALQHGEGRGNTAAPGNRPLAEATRSRALAVVASCYRFWYDTGYLHANPAAGLSAASRARAGFTPTRWLPPALMAACDAWCVTPVPDGADALVARRQRAIWALFRYAGVRLAELAWSAEAGLPRLEAETLGRWTLYVRGKGDKRRAIPLPAACVAIVRAYRLARGLPAEPPAHEALPLIHGNKGEALQAAGLYRELKTLLAAVAAGLADNDPAQALLLRKASPHWLRHAYARTLVVDHQVPLPAAQALLGHASVQTTAAYAKTDLSRLRDFVDATFIEDGP
;
A
#
# COMPACT_ATOMS: atom_id res chain seq x y z
N MET A 1 -39.55 17.75 -12.20
CA MET A 1 -38.29 17.05 -12.55
C MET A 1 -37.51 16.84 -11.27
N ASN A 2 -37.11 15.61 -10.93
CA ASN A 2 -36.24 15.38 -9.77
C ASN A 2 -34.77 15.49 -10.22
N PRO A 3 -33.98 16.47 -9.72
CA PRO A 3 -32.59 16.61 -10.12
C PRO A 3 -31.74 15.38 -9.78
N ALA A 4 -32.08 14.64 -8.71
CA ALA A 4 -31.35 13.43 -8.31
C ALA A 4 -31.37 12.30 -9.37
N ASP A 5 -32.29 12.37 -10.33
CA ASP A 5 -32.36 11.43 -11.46
C ASP A 5 -31.28 11.71 -12.53
N TRP A 6 -30.45 12.75 -12.36
CA TRP A 6 -29.39 13.12 -13.28
C TRP A 6 -28.02 12.87 -12.67
N ILE A 7 -27.09 12.39 -13.48
CA ILE A 7 -25.73 12.01 -13.11
C ILE A 7 -24.76 12.92 -13.83
N ASP A 8 -23.85 13.57 -13.10
CA ASP A 8 -22.65 14.15 -13.67
C ASP A 8 -21.64 13.03 -13.98
N THR A 9 -21.46 12.75 -15.26
CA THR A 9 -20.54 11.72 -15.76
C THR A 9 -19.09 12.20 -15.88
N ALA A 10 -18.84 13.50 -15.72
CA ALA A 10 -17.49 14.06 -15.78
C ALA A 10 -16.76 14.01 -14.43
N THR A 11 -17.43 13.63 -13.33
CA THR A 11 -16.76 13.38 -12.05
C THR A 11 -16.24 11.95 -11.99
N ILE A 12 -15.17 11.72 -11.21
CA ILE A 12 -14.64 10.39 -10.93
C ILE A 12 -14.75 10.13 -9.42
N PRO A 13 -15.63 9.20 -8.97
CA PRO A 13 -16.62 8.48 -9.79
C PRO A 13 -17.77 9.40 -10.26
N PRO A 14 -18.58 9.00 -11.25
CA PRO A 14 -19.81 9.70 -11.63
C PRO A 14 -20.76 9.85 -10.43
N ARG A 15 -21.48 10.97 -10.32
CA ARG A 15 -22.34 11.26 -9.14
C ARG A 15 -23.72 11.80 -9.52
N PRO A 16 -24.77 11.47 -8.75
CA PRO A 16 -26.06 12.11 -8.91
C PRO A 16 -25.99 13.59 -8.52
N LEU A 17 -26.84 14.42 -9.12
CA LEU A 17 -27.01 15.81 -8.73
C LEU A 17 -27.69 15.93 -7.35
N PRO A 18 -27.47 17.04 -6.62
CA PRO A 18 -28.19 17.32 -5.38
C PRO A 18 -29.72 17.26 -5.57
N PRO A 19 -30.49 16.81 -4.57
CA PRO A 19 -31.92 16.49 -4.75
C PRO A 19 -32.84 17.70 -4.89
N THR A 20 -32.40 18.90 -4.47
CA THR A 20 -33.20 20.13 -4.60
C THR A 20 -32.77 20.94 -5.80
N VAL A 21 -33.72 21.65 -6.43
CA VAL A 21 -33.47 22.46 -7.65
C VAL A 21 -32.42 23.53 -7.40
N GLU A 22 -32.49 24.21 -6.24
CA GLU A 22 -31.54 25.24 -5.84
C GLU A 22 -30.12 24.68 -5.67
N ALA A 23 -29.98 23.53 -4.99
CA ALA A 23 -28.68 22.90 -4.78
C ALA A 23 -28.11 22.34 -6.10
N ALA A 24 -28.96 21.83 -6.99
CA ALA A 24 -28.55 21.40 -8.32
C ALA A 24 -28.06 22.59 -9.17
N LEU A 25 -28.76 23.73 -9.15
CA LEU A 25 -28.32 24.95 -9.85
C LEU A 25 -27.01 25.49 -9.28
N ALA A 26 -26.84 25.48 -7.96
CA ALA A 26 -25.58 25.87 -7.32
C ALA A 26 -24.43 24.95 -7.73
N TYR A 27 -24.65 23.63 -7.72
CA TYR A 27 -23.69 22.64 -8.19
C TYR A 27 -23.33 22.87 -9.67
N LEU A 28 -24.32 23.09 -10.53
CA LEU A 28 -24.09 23.38 -11.95
C LEU A 28 -23.28 24.67 -12.15
N ALA A 29 -23.53 25.73 -11.38
CA ALA A 29 -22.74 26.96 -11.45
C ALA A 29 -21.25 26.73 -11.14
N GLU A 30 -20.97 26.00 -10.06
CA GLU A 30 -19.60 25.66 -9.66
C GLU A 30 -18.92 24.82 -10.73
N VAL A 31 -19.63 23.81 -11.23
CA VAL A 31 -19.09 22.78 -12.12
C VAL A 31 -18.93 23.25 -13.57
N LEU A 32 -19.77 24.17 -14.02
CA LEU A 32 -19.66 24.83 -15.33
C LEU A 32 -18.77 26.07 -15.29
N GLY A 33 -18.41 26.55 -14.09
CA GLY A 33 -17.50 27.68 -13.90
C GLY A 33 -18.10 29.05 -14.19
N HIS A 34 -19.44 29.18 -14.22
CA HIS A 34 -20.13 30.44 -14.45
C HIS A 34 -21.49 30.47 -13.74
N PRO A 35 -22.02 31.66 -13.38
CA PRO A 35 -23.35 31.75 -12.78
C PRO A 35 -24.42 31.20 -13.74
N VAL A 36 -25.34 30.40 -13.18
CA VAL A 36 -26.45 29.81 -13.96
C VAL A 36 -27.82 30.34 -13.58
N TYR A 37 -28.01 30.67 -12.30
CA TYR A 37 -29.25 31.24 -11.77
C TYR A 37 -28.98 31.96 -10.45
N ALA A 38 -29.37 33.23 -10.34
CA ALA A 38 -29.24 34.01 -9.11
C ALA A 38 -30.43 34.97 -8.96
N HIS A 39 -31.09 34.91 -7.80
CA HIS A 39 -32.18 35.80 -7.44
C HIS A 39 -31.68 36.96 -6.57
N TRP A 40 -31.85 38.19 -7.04
CA TRP A 40 -31.36 39.41 -6.40
C TRP A 40 -32.49 40.24 -5.80
N THR A 41 -32.25 40.68 -4.57
CA THR A 41 -33.05 41.69 -3.86
C THR A 41 -32.11 42.74 -3.30
N LEU A 42 -32.62 43.93 -2.98
CA LEU A 42 -31.82 44.97 -2.33
C LEU A 42 -31.15 44.48 -1.03
N ALA A 43 -31.84 43.62 -0.27
CA ALA A 43 -31.29 43.00 0.93
C ALA A 43 -30.09 42.08 0.63
N ARG A 44 -30.17 41.26 -0.43
CA ARG A 44 -29.08 40.38 -0.86
C ARG A 44 -27.87 41.18 -1.38
N VAL A 45 -28.13 42.27 -2.12
CA VAL A 45 -27.09 43.16 -2.65
C VAL A 45 -26.33 43.84 -1.50
N LYS A 46 -27.06 44.43 -0.53
CA LYS A 46 -26.45 45.06 0.66
C LYS A 46 -25.58 44.08 1.45
N ARG A 47 -26.06 42.84 1.63
CA ARG A 47 -25.30 41.79 2.33
C ARG A 47 -24.01 41.39 1.60
N ARG A 48 -23.99 41.46 0.26
CA ARG A 48 -22.86 40.97 -0.54
C ARG A 48 -21.77 42.00 -0.80
N TYR A 49 -22.13 43.26 -1.03
CA TYR A 49 -21.17 44.27 -1.53
C TYR A 49 -20.82 45.36 -0.52
N GLY A 50 -21.31 45.32 0.72
CA GLY A 50 -20.94 46.28 1.78
C GLY A 50 -21.46 47.71 1.58
N SER A 51 -21.48 48.21 0.34
CA SER A 51 -21.99 49.52 -0.06
C SER A 51 -22.76 49.45 -1.39
N LEU A 52 -23.67 50.41 -1.63
CA LEU A 52 -24.40 50.51 -2.90
C LEU A 52 -23.51 50.97 -4.07
N ALA A 53 -22.43 51.71 -3.78
CA ALA A 53 -21.46 52.15 -4.79
C ALA A 53 -20.68 50.96 -5.36
N GLU A 54 -20.18 50.07 -4.50
CA GLU A 54 -19.51 48.82 -4.90
C GLU A 54 -20.46 47.90 -5.66
N ALA A 55 -21.71 47.77 -5.18
CA ALA A 55 -22.73 47.00 -5.88
C ALA A 55 -23.01 47.54 -7.29
N LYS A 56 -23.06 48.88 -7.46
CA LYS A 56 -23.28 49.53 -8.76
C LYS A 56 -22.12 49.30 -9.72
N ALA A 57 -20.89 49.33 -9.21
CA ALA A 57 -19.69 49.06 -9.99
C ALA A 57 -19.61 47.58 -10.44
N ALA A 58 -19.94 46.65 -9.53
CA ALA A 58 -19.85 45.22 -9.81
C ALA A 58 -21.04 44.67 -10.62
N GLN A 59 -22.25 45.19 -10.42
CA GLN A 59 -23.50 44.65 -10.98
C GLN A 59 -24.47 45.77 -11.45
N PRO A 60 -24.08 46.60 -12.44
CA PRO A 60 -24.86 47.77 -12.85
C PRO A 60 -26.24 47.42 -13.40
N ALA A 61 -26.37 46.30 -14.12
CA ALA A 61 -27.64 45.87 -14.72
C ALA A 61 -28.66 45.41 -13.66
N VAL A 62 -28.21 44.64 -12.67
CA VAL A 62 -29.04 44.21 -11.52
C VAL A 62 -29.51 45.42 -10.74
N LEU A 63 -28.60 46.36 -10.44
CA LEU A 63 -28.95 47.54 -9.65
C LEU A 63 -29.96 48.44 -10.37
N LYS A 64 -29.80 48.61 -11.69
CA LYS A 64 -30.75 49.37 -12.51
C LYS A 64 -32.16 48.80 -12.45
N LEU A 65 -32.31 47.46 -12.48
CA LEU A 65 -33.62 46.81 -12.39
C LEU A 65 -34.21 46.89 -10.98
N LEU A 66 -33.38 46.78 -9.94
CA LEU A 66 -33.82 46.90 -8.54
C LEU A 66 -34.27 48.31 -8.14
N LEU A 67 -34.03 49.33 -8.98
CA LEU A 67 -34.60 50.67 -8.80
C LEU A 67 -36.06 50.74 -9.25
N ALA A 68 -36.49 49.85 -10.15
CA ALA A 68 -37.83 49.87 -10.74
C ALA A 68 -38.68 48.64 -10.36
N HIS A 69 -38.07 47.61 -9.76
CA HIS A 69 -38.70 46.34 -9.41
C HIS A 69 -38.17 45.81 -8.08
N ASP A 70 -39.00 45.07 -7.33
CA ASP A 70 -38.64 44.53 -6.01
C ASP A 70 -37.53 43.45 -6.06
N ALA A 71 -37.41 42.77 -7.20
CA ALA A 71 -36.42 41.72 -7.41
C ALA A 71 -35.99 41.62 -8.89
N ALA A 72 -34.76 41.18 -9.09
CA ALA A 72 -34.18 40.89 -10.39
C ALA A 72 -33.60 39.47 -10.38
N VAL A 73 -33.62 38.79 -11.52
CA VAL A 73 -33.05 37.45 -11.68
C VAL A 73 -32.00 37.49 -12.77
N GLU A 74 -30.83 36.94 -12.45
CA GLU A 74 -29.83 36.57 -13.44
C GLU A 74 -29.96 35.08 -13.77
N TYR A 75 -30.06 34.73 -15.04
CA TYR A 75 -30.15 33.35 -15.47
C TYR A 75 -29.39 33.11 -16.77
N TRP A 76 -28.87 31.89 -16.93
CA TRP A 76 -28.13 31.49 -18.12
C TRP A 76 -29.08 31.01 -19.22
N GLU A 77 -28.94 31.56 -20.42
CA GLU A 77 -29.73 31.18 -21.58
C GLU A 77 -28.92 31.32 -22.87
N ARG A 78 -28.88 30.25 -23.66
CA ARG A 78 -28.26 30.23 -25.00
C ARG A 78 -26.83 30.79 -25.02
N GLY A 79 -26.02 30.41 -24.01
CA GLY A 79 -24.60 30.80 -23.93
C GLY A 79 -24.34 32.20 -23.38
N ARG A 80 -25.35 32.90 -22.85
CA ARG A 80 -25.20 34.22 -22.23
C ARG A 80 -25.94 34.28 -20.90
N LEU A 81 -25.40 35.06 -19.97
CA LEU A 81 -26.11 35.45 -18.75
C LEU A 81 -27.07 36.59 -19.07
N ARG A 82 -28.33 36.46 -18.68
CA ARG A 82 -29.39 37.47 -18.85
C ARG A 82 -29.86 37.97 -17.50
N THR A 83 -30.15 39.26 -17.41
CA THR A 83 -30.65 39.91 -16.21
C THR A 83 -32.00 40.54 -16.51
N VAL A 84 -33.05 40.10 -15.83
CA VAL A 84 -34.44 40.56 -16.06
C VAL A 84 -35.16 40.80 -14.73
N PRO A 85 -36.27 41.55 -14.71
CA PRO A 85 -37.14 41.62 -13.54
C PRO A 85 -37.64 40.22 -13.14
N ALA A 86 -37.75 39.94 -11.84
CA ALA A 86 -38.13 38.60 -11.37
C ALA A 86 -39.47 38.10 -11.95
N ALA A 87 -40.43 39.00 -12.19
CA ALA A 87 -41.72 38.68 -12.81
C ALA A 87 -41.62 38.18 -14.27
N GLN A 88 -40.52 38.50 -14.97
CA GLN A 88 -40.28 38.11 -16.36
C GLN A 88 -39.25 36.97 -16.48
N ALA A 89 -38.72 36.49 -15.35
CA ALA A 89 -37.71 35.46 -15.33
C ALA A 89 -38.33 34.05 -15.48
N PRO A 90 -37.68 33.13 -16.21
CA PRO A 90 -38.09 31.74 -16.22
C PRO A 90 -37.88 31.10 -14.84
N SER A 91 -38.68 30.08 -14.51
CA SER A 91 -38.55 29.40 -13.22
C SER A 91 -37.17 28.71 -13.08
N PRO A 92 -36.66 28.51 -11.85
CA PRO A 92 -35.42 27.76 -11.60
C PRO A 92 -35.41 26.37 -12.25
N GLU A 93 -36.55 25.67 -12.22
CA GLU A 93 -36.73 24.34 -12.83
C GLU A 93 -36.58 24.39 -14.35
N THR A 94 -37.10 25.44 -14.97
CA THR A 94 -37.03 25.65 -16.42
C THR A 94 -35.58 25.86 -16.83
N VAL A 95 -34.83 26.68 -16.08
CA VAL A 95 -33.41 26.96 -16.33
C VAL A 95 -32.58 25.69 -16.11
N LEU A 96 -32.82 24.95 -15.02
CA LEU A 96 -32.15 23.68 -14.74
C LEU A 96 -32.38 22.68 -15.88
N THR A 97 -33.62 22.50 -16.34
CA THR A 97 -33.97 21.58 -17.43
C THR A 97 -33.22 21.93 -18.72
N ARG A 98 -33.18 23.23 -19.07
CA ARG A 98 -32.48 23.71 -20.28
C ARG A 98 -30.97 23.48 -20.18
N LEU A 99 -30.37 23.71 -19.01
CA LEU A 99 -28.94 23.47 -18.79
C LEU A 99 -28.59 21.99 -18.90
N LEU A 100 -29.37 21.12 -18.26
CA LEU A 100 -29.17 19.68 -18.33
C LEU A 100 -29.31 19.15 -19.76
N HIS A 101 -30.26 19.69 -20.53
CA HIS A 101 -30.41 19.36 -21.95
C HIS A 101 -29.23 19.88 -22.80
N THR A 102 -28.79 21.12 -22.56
CA THR A 102 -27.65 21.74 -23.26
C THR A 102 -26.36 20.95 -23.01
N HIS A 103 -26.17 20.48 -21.78
CA HIS A 103 -25.00 19.72 -21.35
C HIS A 103 -25.27 18.21 -21.27
N ARG A 104 -26.17 17.67 -22.09
CA ARG A 104 -26.59 16.24 -22.10
C ARG A 104 -25.47 15.22 -22.26
N ARG A 105 -24.32 15.63 -22.82
CA ARG A 105 -23.13 14.77 -22.90
C ARG A 105 -22.51 14.50 -21.52
N ARG A 106 -22.54 15.52 -20.65
CA ARG A 106 -22.01 15.50 -19.30
C ARG A 106 -23.04 15.04 -18.28
N PHE A 107 -24.23 15.65 -18.29
CA PHE A 107 -25.32 15.29 -17.39
C PHE A 107 -26.26 14.34 -18.09
N GLN A 108 -26.27 13.09 -17.63
CA GLN A 108 -27.11 12.04 -18.21
C GLN A 108 -28.19 11.66 -17.21
N ARG A 109 -29.40 11.36 -17.67
CA ARG A 109 -30.41 10.76 -16.78
C ARG A 109 -29.90 9.39 -16.36
N ALA A 110 -29.94 9.11 -15.06
CA ALA A 110 -29.94 7.74 -14.57
C ALA A 110 -31.05 7.02 -15.34
N ALA A 111 -30.70 5.93 -16.02
CA ALA A 111 -31.74 5.06 -16.56
C ALA A 111 -32.69 4.75 -15.39
N ALA A 112 -34.01 4.81 -15.63
CA ALA A 112 -34.95 4.18 -14.70
C ALA A 112 -34.40 2.78 -14.41
N PRO A 113 -34.60 2.21 -13.21
CA PRO A 113 -34.31 0.80 -12.99
C PRO A 113 -35.25 0.04 -13.92
N THR A 114 -34.86 -0.11 -15.18
CA THR A 114 -35.39 -1.14 -16.01
C THR A 114 -35.03 -2.36 -15.21
N ALA A 115 -36.05 -3.12 -14.81
CA ALA A 115 -35.91 -4.54 -14.59
C ALA A 115 -35.49 -5.24 -15.90
N THR A 116 -34.59 -4.64 -16.69
CA THR A 116 -33.57 -5.39 -17.38
C THR A 116 -32.76 -6.00 -16.25
N THR A 117 -33.23 -7.16 -15.81
CA THR A 117 -32.35 -8.30 -15.66
C THR A 117 -31.28 -8.18 -16.75
N LEU A 118 -30.18 -7.52 -16.43
CA LEU A 118 -28.90 -7.87 -16.98
C LEU A 118 -28.83 -9.35 -16.65
N LYS A 119 -29.22 -10.17 -17.63
CA LYS A 119 -28.98 -11.61 -17.63
C LYS A 119 -27.52 -11.69 -17.20
N PRO A 120 -27.22 -12.21 -16.00
CA PRO A 120 -25.90 -12.11 -15.42
C PRO A 120 -24.95 -12.67 -16.47
N THR A 121 -24.22 -11.80 -17.16
CA THR A 121 -23.39 -12.20 -18.30
C THR A 121 -22.07 -12.64 -17.70
N SER A 122 -22.20 -13.74 -16.95
CA SER A 122 -21.27 -14.50 -16.14
C SER A 122 -22.08 -14.89 -14.90
N ALA A 123 -22.21 -16.20 -14.64
CA ALA A 123 -22.51 -16.70 -13.30
C ALA A 123 -21.74 -15.87 -12.26
N PRO A 124 -22.28 -15.64 -11.04
CA PRO A 124 -21.54 -14.91 -10.00
C PRO A 124 -20.13 -15.50 -9.96
N ALA A 125 -19.14 -14.67 -10.30
CA ALA A 125 -17.77 -15.13 -10.36
C ALA A 125 -17.51 -15.82 -9.03
N ALA A 126 -17.17 -17.12 -9.07
CA ALA A 126 -17.04 -17.94 -7.88
C ALA A 126 -16.29 -17.13 -6.82
N PRO A 127 -16.79 -17.07 -5.56
CA PRO A 127 -16.21 -16.23 -4.53
C PRO A 127 -14.71 -16.44 -4.56
N GLY A 128 -13.94 -15.37 -4.82
CA GLY A 128 -12.51 -15.49 -5.00
C GLY A 128 -11.91 -16.27 -3.82
N PRO A 129 -10.79 -17.00 -3.99
CA PRO A 129 -10.36 -18.07 -3.07
C PRO A 129 -10.39 -17.73 -1.58
N TRP A 130 -10.20 -16.45 -1.23
CA TRP A 130 -10.23 -15.97 0.15
C TRP A 130 -11.65 -15.87 0.77
N LEU A 131 -12.67 -15.54 -0.04
CA LEU A 131 -14.06 -15.51 0.41
C LEU A 131 -14.61 -16.93 0.61
N ALA A 132 -14.18 -17.89 -0.22
CA ALA A 132 -14.53 -19.30 -0.06
C ALA A 132 -14.05 -19.88 1.28
N ASP A 133 -12.97 -19.32 1.86
CA ASP A 133 -12.42 -19.71 3.16
C ASP A 133 -13.15 -19.05 4.37
N GLN A 134 -14.17 -18.21 4.14
CA GLN A 134 -14.93 -17.57 5.23
C GLN A 134 -16.09 -18.46 5.70
N ASP A 135 -16.49 -18.32 6.97
CA ASP A 135 -17.63 -19.03 7.50
C ASP A 135 -18.96 -18.48 6.96
N ALA A 136 -20.01 -19.31 7.02
CA ALA A 136 -21.33 -18.96 6.48
C ALA A 136 -21.90 -17.67 7.09
N ARG A 137 -21.57 -17.39 8.36
CA ARG A 137 -22.00 -16.18 9.06
C ARG A 137 -21.33 -14.92 8.48
N THR A 138 -20.01 -14.92 8.30
CA THR A 138 -19.30 -13.79 7.67
C THR A 138 -19.78 -13.59 6.24
N LEU A 139 -20.01 -14.67 5.49
CA LEU A 139 -20.54 -14.59 4.13
C LEU A 139 -21.94 -13.96 4.09
N ALA A 140 -22.84 -14.38 4.97
CA ALA A 140 -24.17 -13.77 5.09
C ALA A 140 -24.10 -12.30 5.55
N TRP A 141 -23.15 -11.97 6.42
CA TRP A 141 -22.93 -10.59 6.86
C TRP A 141 -22.45 -9.68 5.71
N LEU A 142 -21.55 -10.19 4.84
CA LEU A 142 -21.02 -9.52 3.64
C LEU A 142 -21.95 -9.55 2.42
N ALA A 143 -22.90 -10.48 2.34
CA ALA A 143 -23.88 -10.59 1.24
C ALA A 143 -24.95 -9.48 1.28
N ARG A 144 -24.64 -8.34 1.90
CA ARG A 144 -25.50 -7.18 2.08
C ARG A 144 -24.73 -5.93 1.69
N ALA A 145 -25.45 -4.95 1.16
CA ALA A 145 -24.96 -3.60 0.91
C ALA A 145 -25.49 -2.66 2.01
N GLY A 146 -24.62 -1.86 2.60
CA GLY A 146 -24.92 -0.87 3.63
C GLY A 146 -25.33 0.48 3.05
N ARG A 147 -25.68 1.44 3.92
CA ARG A 147 -26.27 2.72 3.50
C ARG A 147 -25.41 3.57 2.57
N PHE A 148 -24.09 3.36 2.57
CA PHE A 148 -23.16 4.13 1.75
C PHE A 148 -22.79 3.44 0.43
N ALA A 149 -23.27 2.22 0.19
CA ALA A 149 -23.15 1.53 -1.08
C ALA A 149 -24.04 2.20 -2.13
N GLN A 150 -23.52 2.30 -3.36
CA GLN A 150 -24.22 2.92 -4.48
C GLN A 150 -24.90 1.83 -5.33
N PRO A 151 -26.24 1.73 -5.30
CA PRO A 151 -26.95 0.71 -6.06
C PRO A 151 -27.00 0.98 -7.57
N HIS A 152 -26.75 2.21 -8.01
CA HIS A 152 -26.89 2.59 -9.42
C HIS A 152 -25.67 2.16 -10.25
N ALA A 153 -25.88 1.23 -11.20
CA ALA A 153 -24.85 0.76 -12.12
C ALA A 153 -24.17 1.89 -12.93
N ALA A 154 -24.86 3.02 -13.15
CA ALA A 154 -24.30 4.17 -13.86
C ALA A 154 -23.20 4.92 -13.07
N THR A 155 -23.16 4.77 -11.75
CA THR A 155 -22.16 5.41 -10.88
C THR A 155 -21.26 4.38 -10.18
N ASN A 156 -21.75 3.15 -10.00
CA ASN A 156 -21.01 1.99 -9.50
C ASN A 156 -20.30 1.25 -10.65
N THR A 157 -19.14 1.76 -11.05
CA THR A 157 -18.30 1.15 -12.09
C THR A 157 -17.65 -0.16 -11.65
N LEU A 158 -17.70 -0.50 -10.37
CA LEU A 158 -17.24 -1.80 -9.85
C LEU A 158 -18.19 -2.93 -10.25
N GLY A 159 -19.47 -2.61 -10.51
CA GLY A 159 -20.51 -3.58 -10.84
C GLY A 159 -20.91 -4.50 -9.68
N ALA A 160 -20.39 -4.26 -8.47
CA ALA A 160 -20.68 -5.07 -7.29
C ALA A 160 -22.02 -4.67 -6.67
N THR A 161 -22.85 -5.66 -6.34
CA THR A 161 -24.17 -5.43 -5.70
C THR A 161 -24.15 -5.58 -4.18
N ASP A 162 -23.06 -6.13 -3.62
CA ASP A 162 -22.88 -6.37 -2.19
C ASP A 162 -21.40 -6.28 -1.79
N ASP A 163 -21.14 -6.27 -0.48
CA ASP A 163 -19.78 -6.12 0.06
C ASP A 163 -18.91 -7.34 -0.23
N ALA A 164 -19.49 -8.55 -0.33
CA ALA A 164 -18.74 -9.77 -0.64
C ALA A 164 -18.10 -9.67 -2.03
N GLN A 165 -18.87 -9.28 -3.05
CA GLN A 165 -18.40 -9.06 -4.41
C GLN A 165 -17.37 -7.93 -4.47
N ALA A 166 -17.68 -6.79 -3.82
CA ALA A 166 -16.78 -5.64 -3.79
C ALA A 166 -15.42 -5.97 -3.14
N LEU A 167 -15.43 -6.79 -2.08
CA LEU A 167 -14.22 -7.24 -1.39
C LEU A 167 -13.43 -8.26 -2.22
N ALA A 168 -14.12 -9.16 -2.92
CA ALA A 168 -13.52 -10.12 -3.85
C ALA A 168 -12.72 -9.39 -4.94
N LEU A 169 -13.35 -8.39 -5.55
CA LEU A 169 -12.76 -7.58 -6.62
C LEU A 169 -11.59 -6.75 -6.10
N PHE A 170 -11.70 -6.17 -4.90
CA PHE A 170 -10.57 -5.48 -4.25
C PHE A 170 -9.37 -6.39 -4.04
N LEU A 171 -9.57 -7.59 -3.48
CA LEU A 171 -8.49 -8.54 -3.24
C LEU A 171 -7.88 -9.08 -4.54
N ARG A 172 -8.71 -9.26 -5.59
CA ARG A 172 -8.24 -9.61 -6.93
C ARG A 172 -7.35 -8.50 -7.50
N ASP A 173 -7.81 -7.26 -7.48
CA ASP A 173 -7.07 -6.12 -8.05
C ASP A 173 -5.76 -5.84 -7.29
N ARG A 174 -5.86 -5.72 -5.96
CA ARG A 174 -4.75 -5.23 -5.13
C ARG A 174 -3.84 -6.32 -4.58
N ALA A 175 -4.27 -7.57 -4.58
CA ALA A 175 -3.53 -8.67 -3.95
C ALA A 175 -3.39 -9.95 -4.80
N ALA A 176 -3.84 -9.98 -6.07
CA ALA A 176 -3.69 -11.16 -6.91
C ALA A 176 -2.22 -11.56 -7.13
N ARG A 177 -1.33 -10.57 -7.32
CA ARG A 177 0.07 -10.77 -7.71
C ARG A 177 0.99 -11.36 -6.63
N SER A 178 0.52 -11.54 -5.40
CA SER A 178 1.33 -12.04 -4.29
C SER A 178 0.48 -12.76 -3.26
N ALA A 179 0.68 -14.08 -3.12
CA ALA A 179 -0.02 -14.89 -2.12
C ALA A 179 0.22 -14.36 -0.69
N HIS A 180 1.41 -13.84 -0.40
CA HIS A 180 1.72 -13.22 0.89
C HIS A 180 0.91 -11.93 1.11
N THR A 181 0.80 -11.07 0.09
CA THR A 181 0.00 -9.84 0.16
C THR A 181 -1.48 -10.17 0.34
N ARG A 182 -2.00 -11.18 -0.36
CA ARG A 182 -3.38 -11.67 -0.22
C ARG A 182 -3.66 -12.15 1.20
N ARG A 183 -2.78 -12.98 1.76
CA ARG A 183 -2.89 -13.44 3.16
C ARG A 183 -2.84 -12.28 4.15
N ALA A 184 -1.94 -11.31 3.95
CA ALA A 184 -1.81 -10.16 4.83
C ALA A 184 -3.05 -9.25 4.77
N TYR A 185 -3.52 -8.89 3.58
CA TYR A 185 -4.70 -8.05 3.40
C TYR A 185 -5.94 -8.75 3.97
N GLY A 186 -6.10 -10.03 3.65
CA GLY A 186 -7.17 -10.85 4.19
C GLY A 186 -7.15 -10.94 5.71
N ALA A 187 -5.99 -11.09 6.34
CA ALA A 187 -5.89 -11.13 7.80
C ALA A 187 -6.35 -9.82 8.46
N GLU A 188 -5.99 -8.65 7.90
CA GLU A 188 -6.42 -7.37 8.47
C GLU A 188 -7.90 -7.06 8.20
N LEU A 189 -8.43 -7.48 7.04
CA LEU A 189 -9.87 -7.36 6.76
C LEU A 189 -10.70 -8.24 7.69
N ARG A 190 -10.28 -9.50 7.91
CA ARG A 190 -10.88 -10.38 8.94
C ARG A 190 -10.87 -9.76 10.32
N ARG A 191 -9.78 -9.08 10.69
CA ARG A 191 -9.70 -8.35 11.97
C ARG A 191 -10.75 -7.25 12.07
N LEU A 192 -10.97 -6.47 11.00
CA LEU A 192 -12.01 -5.45 11.00
C LEU A 192 -13.41 -6.09 11.10
N MET A 193 -13.69 -7.13 10.31
CA MET A 193 -14.99 -7.81 10.33
C MET A 193 -15.31 -8.38 11.72
N ALA A 194 -14.36 -9.08 12.35
CA ALA A 194 -14.54 -9.60 13.71
C ALA A 194 -14.81 -8.49 14.75
N TRP A 195 -14.18 -7.32 14.58
CA TRP A 195 -14.44 -6.16 15.45
C TRP A 195 -15.84 -5.57 15.21
N CYS A 196 -16.30 -5.52 13.96
CA CYS A 196 -17.65 -5.08 13.60
C CYS A 196 -18.71 -6.04 14.15
N GLU A 197 -18.52 -7.35 14.00
CA GLU A 197 -19.44 -8.38 14.50
C GLU A 197 -19.59 -8.31 16.02
N ALA A 198 -18.49 -8.17 16.75
CA ALA A 198 -18.50 -8.05 18.21
C ALA A 198 -19.27 -6.81 18.71
N ARG A 199 -19.48 -5.81 17.84
CA ARG A 199 -20.21 -4.56 18.14
C ARG A 199 -21.53 -4.45 17.39
N GLN A 200 -21.97 -5.54 16.76
CA GLN A 200 -23.21 -5.63 15.98
C GLN A 200 -23.33 -4.53 14.91
N LEU A 201 -22.20 -4.16 14.31
CA LEU A 201 -22.18 -3.18 13.23
C LEU A 201 -22.60 -3.81 11.91
N GLY A 202 -23.25 -3.02 11.06
CA GLY A 202 -23.68 -3.40 9.72
C GLY A 202 -22.51 -3.77 8.79
N PRO A 203 -22.80 -4.21 7.56
CA PRO A 203 -21.77 -4.59 6.58
C PRO A 203 -20.74 -3.46 6.39
N LEU A 204 -19.57 -3.76 5.82
CA LEU A 204 -18.47 -2.80 5.68
C LEU A 204 -18.92 -1.48 5.02
N SER A 205 -19.76 -1.52 4.00
CA SER A 205 -20.32 -0.33 3.36
C SER A 205 -21.31 0.47 4.22
N ASP A 206 -21.68 0.01 5.41
CA ASP A 206 -22.43 0.80 6.40
C ASP A 206 -21.52 1.56 7.38
N LEU A 207 -20.21 1.24 7.44
CA LEU A 207 -19.34 1.84 8.44
C LEU A 207 -19.15 3.34 8.22
N SER A 208 -19.45 4.13 9.25
CA SER A 208 -19.20 5.57 9.27
C SER A 208 -17.74 5.86 9.58
N ARG A 209 -17.34 7.12 9.36
CA ARG A 209 -16.03 7.61 9.82
C ARG A 209 -15.84 7.41 11.32
N GLN A 210 -16.89 7.60 12.12
CA GLN A 210 -16.83 7.40 13.57
C GLN A 210 -16.55 5.93 13.92
N HIS A 211 -17.17 4.98 13.21
CA HIS A 211 -16.89 3.55 13.41
C HIS A 211 -15.43 3.22 13.10
N LEU A 212 -14.87 3.75 12.01
CA LEU A 212 -13.48 3.48 11.64
C LEU A 212 -12.47 4.15 12.59
N LEU A 213 -12.79 5.32 13.16
CA LEU A 213 -12.00 5.94 14.21
C LEU A 213 -12.05 5.15 15.52
N ALA A 214 -13.22 4.62 15.88
CA ALA A 214 -13.37 3.72 17.03
C ALA A 214 -12.57 2.42 16.82
N TYR A 215 -12.56 1.86 15.61
CA TYR A 215 -11.70 0.73 15.27
C TYR A 215 -10.21 1.06 15.45
N ARG A 216 -9.76 2.23 14.96
CA ARG A 216 -8.38 2.70 15.18
C ARG A 216 -8.04 2.78 16.67
N HIS A 217 -8.93 3.34 17.47
CA HIS A 217 -8.77 3.42 18.92
C HIS A 217 -8.67 2.02 19.56
N ALA A 218 -9.54 1.09 19.15
CA ALA A 218 -9.51 -0.28 19.64
C ALA A 218 -8.21 -1.01 19.29
N LEU A 219 -7.63 -0.78 18.10
CA LEU A 219 -6.32 -1.33 17.75
C LEU A 219 -5.18 -0.76 18.61
N GLN A 220 -5.30 0.51 19.04
CA GLN A 220 -4.31 1.17 19.89
C GLN A 220 -4.35 0.65 21.33
N HIS A 221 -5.53 0.33 21.84
CA HIS A 221 -5.75 -0.08 23.24
C HIS A 221 -5.92 -1.59 23.42
N GLY A 222 -5.91 -2.37 22.34
CA GLY A 222 -5.98 -3.84 22.39
C GLY A 222 -7.40 -4.40 22.56
N GLU A 223 -8.45 -3.59 22.42
CA GLU A 223 -9.86 -3.94 22.64
C GLU A 223 -10.50 -4.76 21.50
N GLY A 224 -9.67 -5.46 20.73
CA GLY A 224 -10.02 -6.01 19.41
C GLY A 224 -10.20 -7.52 19.33
N ARG A 225 -10.16 -8.25 20.46
CA ARG A 225 -10.52 -9.68 20.47
C ARG A 225 -11.86 -9.80 21.17
N GLY A 226 -12.89 -10.14 20.41
CA GLY A 226 -14.21 -10.47 20.96
C GLY A 226 -14.09 -11.69 21.87
N ASN A 227 -13.87 -11.44 23.16
CA ASN A 227 -14.54 -12.07 24.30
C ASN A 227 -14.03 -11.33 25.55
N THR A 228 -14.96 -10.89 26.40
CA THR A 228 -14.64 -10.42 27.75
C THR A 228 -13.93 -11.55 28.52
N ALA A 229 -12.83 -11.23 29.20
CA ALA A 229 -12.10 -12.08 30.16
C ALA A 229 -11.14 -13.19 29.64
N ALA A 230 -10.30 -12.92 28.62
CA ALA A 230 -9.08 -13.72 28.41
C ALA A 230 -7.80 -12.89 28.71
N PRO A 231 -6.80 -13.43 29.43
CA PRO A 231 -5.56 -12.71 29.74
C PRO A 231 -4.72 -12.58 28.47
N GLY A 232 -4.83 -11.44 27.78
CA GLY A 232 -4.12 -11.25 26.50
C GLY A 232 -4.39 -9.97 25.71
N ASN A 233 -5.12 -8.98 26.23
CA ASN A 233 -5.34 -7.68 25.56
C ASN A 233 -4.09 -6.80 25.60
N ARG A 234 -2.99 -7.25 24.97
CA ARG A 234 -1.86 -6.37 24.68
C ARG A 234 -2.14 -5.55 23.43
N PRO A 235 -1.82 -4.25 23.43
CA PRO A 235 -1.93 -3.41 22.26
C PRO A 235 -1.07 -3.99 21.11
N LEU A 236 -1.60 -3.95 19.89
CA LEU A 236 -0.87 -4.42 18.72
C LEU A 236 0.39 -3.58 18.51
N ALA A 237 1.47 -4.22 18.05
CA ALA A 237 2.69 -3.52 17.65
C ALA A 237 2.36 -2.43 16.61
N GLU A 238 3.03 -1.27 16.70
CA GLU A 238 2.73 -0.11 15.85
C GLU A 238 2.75 -0.44 14.36
N ALA A 239 3.72 -1.22 13.91
CA ALA A 239 3.81 -1.66 12.51
C ALA A 239 2.58 -2.47 12.05
N THR A 240 2.02 -3.28 12.93
CA THR A 240 0.80 -4.07 12.66
C THR A 240 -0.43 -3.16 12.63
N ARG A 241 -0.55 -2.21 13.57
CA ARG A 241 -1.64 -1.20 13.57
C ARG A 241 -1.63 -0.38 12.29
N SER A 242 -0.46 0.18 11.94
CA SER A 242 -0.25 0.95 10.73
C SER A 242 -0.59 0.14 9.46
N ARG A 243 -0.24 -1.14 9.40
CA ARG A 243 -0.62 -2.03 8.29
C ARG A 243 -2.13 -2.25 8.23
N ALA A 244 -2.77 -2.57 9.35
CA ALA A 244 -4.21 -2.81 9.40
C ALA A 244 -4.98 -1.58 8.88
N LEU A 245 -4.66 -0.40 9.39
CA LEU A 245 -5.28 0.85 8.95
C LEU A 245 -4.97 1.19 7.48
N ALA A 246 -3.78 0.86 6.99
CA ALA A 246 -3.43 1.05 5.58
C ALA A 246 -4.23 0.13 4.64
N VAL A 247 -4.44 -1.14 5.02
CA VAL A 247 -5.27 -2.07 4.25
C VAL A 247 -6.73 -1.59 4.23
N VAL A 248 -7.27 -1.20 5.39
CA VAL A 248 -8.63 -0.66 5.48
C VAL A 248 -8.76 0.61 4.63
N ALA A 249 -7.86 1.59 4.78
CA ALA A 249 -7.88 2.81 3.98
C ALA A 249 -7.80 2.52 2.47
N SER A 250 -6.97 1.54 2.07
CA SER A 250 -6.86 1.12 0.67
C SER A 250 -8.14 0.49 0.14
N CYS A 251 -8.84 -0.32 0.95
CA CYS A 251 -10.10 -0.97 0.58
C CYS A 251 -11.20 0.07 0.31
N TYR A 252 -11.45 0.95 1.29
CA TYR A 252 -12.47 1.99 1.16
C TYR A 252 -12.14 3.03 0.08
N ARG A 253 -10.84 3.32 -0.12
CA ARG A 253 -10.43 4.17 -1.24
C ARG A 253 -10.72 3.51 -2.59
N PHE A 254 -10.42 2.22 -2.76
CA PHE A 254 -10.74 1.48 -3.98
C PHE A 254 -12.25 1.44 -4.24
N TRP A 255 -13.06 1.14 -3.23
CA TRP A 255 -14.53 1.14 -3.35
C TRP A 255 -15.10 2.52 -3.70
N TYR A 256 -14.51 3.59 -3.16
CA TYR A 256 -14.90 4.95 -3.52
C TYR A 256 -14.47 5.34 -4.94
N ASP A 257 -13.23 5.07 -5.31
CA ASP A 257 -12.70 5.43 -6.64
C ASP A 257 -13.41 4.67 -7.77
N THR A 258 -13.95 3.48 -7.49
CA THR A 258 -14.76 2.67 -8.41
C THR A 258 -16.27 2.95 -8.30
N GLY A 259 -16.67 3.86 -7.42
CA GLY A 259 -18.05 4.29 -7.24
C GLY A 259 -18.97 3.29 -6.54
N TYR A 260 -18.45 2.18 -6.03
CA TYR A 260 -19.21 1.30 -5.13
C TYR A 260 -19.66 2.02 -3.86
N LEU A 261 -18.83 2.95 -3.35
CA LEU A 261 -19.21 3.87 -2.29
C LEU A 261 -19.40 5.30 -2.82
N HIS A 262 -20.51 5.94 -2.48
CA HIS A 262 -20.75 7.36 -2.77
C HIS A 262 -19.88 8.31 -1.89
N ALA A 263 -19.32 7.85 -0.77
CA ALA A 263 -18.45 8.59 0.13
C ALA A 263 -17.40 7.68 0.78
N ASN A 264 -16.19 8.19 1.03
CA ASN A 264 -15.10 7.42 1.66
C ASN A 264 -15.00 7.69 3.19
N PRO A 265 -15.52 6.81 4.06
CA PRO A 265 -15.43 6.98 5.51
C PRO A 265 -14.00 6.79 6.06
N ALA A 266 -13.09 6.16 5.30
CA ALA A 266 -11.70 5.91 5.69
C ALA A 266 -10.73 7.01 5.22
N ALA A 267 -11.24 8.13 4.68
CA ALA A 267 -10.40 9.25 4.28
C ALA A 267 -9.55 9.75 5.47
N GLY A 268 -8.23 9.75 5.31
CA GLY A 268 -7.28 10.13 6.36
C GLY A 268 -7.13 9.13 7.51
N LEU A 269 -7.67 7.91 7.40
CA LEU A 269 -7.59 6.88 8.44
C LEU A 269 -6.16 6.38 8.67
N SER A 270 -5.37 6.29 7.60
CA SER A 270 -3.96 5.91 7.64
C SER A 270 -3.05 7.14 7.50
N ALA A 271 -2.12 7.31 8.44
CA ALA A 271 -1.06 8.33 8.37
C ALA A 271 0.09 7.93 7.43
N ALA A 272 -0.04 6.84 6.67
CA ALA A 272 1.05 6.20 5.94
C ALA A 272 1.75 7.07 4.87
N SER A 273 1.18 8.22 4.47
CA SER A 273 1.90 9.18 3.63
C SER A 273 2.89 10.04 4.42
N ARG A 274 2.60 10.41 5.68
CA ARG A 274 3.45 11.28 6.50
C ARG A 274 4.56 10.54 7.26
N ALA A 275 4.41 9.24 7.50
CA ALA A 275 5.39 8.44 8.26
C ALA A 275 6.64 8.00 7.47
N ARG A 276 6.73 8.25 6.16
CA ARG A 276 7.91 7.83 5.35
C ARG A 276 9.12 8.76 5.51
N ALA A 277 8.96 9.94 6.10
CA ALA A 277 10.04 10.92 6.27
C ALA A 277 11.02 10.58 7.42
N GLY A 278 10.80 9.50 8.18
CA GLY A 278 11.60 9.17 9.36
C GLY A 278 12.14 7.73 9.44
N PHE A 279 12.01 6.91 8.40
CA PHE A 279 12.44 5.51 8.49
C PHE A 279 13.96 5.41 8.67
N THR A 280 14.37 5.06 9.90
CA THR A 280 15.74 4.66 10.22
C THR A 280 15.65 3.18 10.58
N PRO A 281 16.32 2.27 9.85
CA PRO A 281 16.39 0.89 10.28
C PRO A 281 16.98 0.86 11.69
N THR A 282 16.30 0.26 12.66
CA THR A 282 16.80 0.16 14.06
C THR A 282 17.31 -1.24 14.38
N ARG A 283 17.27 -2.15 13.40
CA ARG A 283 17.41 -3.60 13.58
C ARG A 283 18.32 -4.18 12.49
N TRP A 284 19.63 -4.11 12.74
CA TRP A 284 20.67 -4.80 11.97
C TRP A 284 21.60 -5.53 12.93
N LEU A 285 22.36 -6.48 12.39
CA LEU A 285 23.37 -7.19 13.19
C LEU A 285 24.64 -6.31 13.32
N PRO A 286 25.15 -6.03 14.54
CA PRO A 286 26.38 -5.27 14.72
C PRO A 286 27.60 -5.94 14.05
N PRO A 287 28.62 -5.16 13.64
CA PRO A 287 29.84 -5.68 13.01
C PRO A 287 30.55 -6.78 13.83
N ALA A 288 30.67 -6.59 15.15
CA ALA A 288 31.30 -7.59 16.03
C ALA A 288 30.57 -8.94 16.02
N LEU A 289 29.23 -8.93 16.02
CA LEU A 289 28.43 -10.15 15.94
C LEU A 289 28.50 -10.80 14.55
N MET A 290 28.58 -10.01 13.48
CA MET A 290 28.83 -10.55 12.14
C MET A 290 30.20 -11.23 12.09
N ALA A 291 31.24 -10.60 12.64
CA ALA A 291 32.58 -11.16 12.70
C ALA A 291 32.63 -12.46 13.52
N ALA A 292 31.89 -12.54 14.64
CA ALA A 292 31.78 -13.77 15.41
C ALA A 292 31.13 -14.92 14.60
N CYS A 293 30.08 -14.62 13.82
CA CYS A 293 29.49 -15.61 12.91
C CYS A 293 30.40 -15.99 11.75
N ASP A 294 31.14 -15.03 11.17
CA ASP A 294 32.13 -15.27 10.12
C ASP A 294 33.27 -16.17 10.63
N ALA A 295 33.77 -15.91 11.85
CA ALA A 295 34.75 -16.76 12.54
C ALA A 295 34.21 -18.17 12.78
N TRP A 296 32.96 -18.31 13.25
CA TRP A 296 32.33 -19.62 13.41
C TRP A 296 32.22 -20.38 12.09
N CYS A 297 32.02 -19.70 10.95
CA CYS A 297 31.90 -20.37 9.66
C CYS A 297 33.22 -21.01 9.16
N VAL A 298 34.36 -20.59 9.70
CA VAL A 298 35.67 -21.13 9.33
C VAL A 298 36.22 -22.15 10.32
N THR A 299 35.53 -22.40 11.44
CA THR A 299 35.97 -23.43 12.40
C THR A 299 35.90 -24.84 11.79
N PRO A 300 36.73 -25.78 12.25
CA PRO A 300 36.59 -27.19 11.91
C PRO A 300 35.18 -27.70 12.24
N VAL A 301 34.66 -28.62 11.43
CA VAL A 301 33.42 -29.32 11.77
C VAL A 301 33.74 -30.28 12.93
N PRO A 302 33.00 -30.25 14.05
CA PRO A 302 33.24 -31.17 15.16
C PRO A 302 33.13 -32.64 14.74
N ASP A 303 33.90 -33.51 15.38
CA ASP A 303 33.83 -34.95 15.15
C ASP A 303 32.43 -35.50 15.43
N GLY A 304 31.91 -36.34 14.53
CA GLY A 304 30.56 -36.91 14.60
C GLY A 304 29.43 -35.97 14.14
N ALA A 305 29.71 -34.70 13.84
CA ALA A 305 28.73 -33.80 13.23
C ALA A 305 28.60 -34.04 11.71
N ASP A 306 27.40 -33.87 11.17
CA ASP A 306 27.16 -33.97 9.73
C ASP A 306 27.83 -32.80 8.99
N ALA A 307 28.94 -33.10 8.31
CA ALA A 307 29.74 -32.12 7.57
C ALA A 307 28.93 -31.41 6.47
N LEU A 308 28.00 -32.11 5.81
CA LEU A 308 27.16 -31.51 4.77
C LEU A 308 26.20 -30.49 5.39
N VAL A 309 25.60 -30.79 6.54
CA VAL A 309 24.73 -29.86 7.27
C VAL A 309 25.50 -28.61 7.70
N ALA A 310 26.70 -28.77 8.25
CA ALA A 310 27.54 -27.65 8.66
C ALA A 310 27.92 -26.76 7.47
N ARG A 311 28.34 -27.36 6.34
CA ARG A 311 28.67 -26.62 5.11
C ARG A 311 27.44 -25.92 4.52
N ARG A 312 26.26 -26.53 4.59
CA ARG A 312 24.99 -25.92 4.17
C ARG A 312 24.68 -24.67 4.98
N GLN A 313 24.78 -24.75 6.31
CA GLN A 313 24.53 -23.61 7.20
C GLN A 313 25.48 -22.45 6.91
N ARG A 314 26.77 -22.75 6.68
CA ARG A 314 27.79 -21.77 6.29
C ARG A 314 27.47 -21.11 4.94
N ALA A 315 27.05 -21.89 3.95
CA ALA A 315 26.65 -21.35 2.64
C ALA A 315 25.41 -20.44 2.74
N ILE A 316 24.41 -20.83 3.54
CA ILE A 316 23.22 -20.00 3.80
C ILE A 316 23.62 -18.69 4.49
N TRP A 317 24.48 -18.75 5.51
CA TRP A 317 25.03 -17.55 6.16
C TRP A 317 25.73 -16.64 5.15
N ALA A 318 26.67 -17.19 4.37
CA ALA A 318 27.46 -16.44 3.40
C ALA A 318 26.56 -15.72 2.37
N LEU A 319 25.55 -16.39 1.83
CA LEU A 319 24.63 -15.80 0.85
C LEU A 319 23.82 -14.64 1.46
N PHE A 320 23.35 -14.76 2.71
CA PHE A 320 22.67 -13.63 3.36
C PHE A 320 23.63 -12.49 3.72
N ARG A 321 24.83 -12.83 4.20
CA ARG A 321 25.87 -11.89 4.67
C ARG A 321 26.51 -11.08 3.54
N TYR A 322 26.76 -11.71 2.39
CA TYR A 322 27.52 -11.13 1.29
C TYR A 322 26.67 -10.75 0.07
N ALA A 323 25.46 -11.30 -0.09
CA ALA A 323 24.59 -10.94 -1.22
C ALA A 323 23.37 -10.10 -0.81
N GLY A 324 23.09 -9.96 0.50
CA GLY A 324 21.97 -9.14 0.98
C GLY A 324 20.59 -9.58 0.47
N VAL A 325 20.45 -10.85 0.04
CA VAL A 325 19.21 -11.38 -0.55
C VAL A 325 18.08 -11.46 0.47
N ARG A 326 16.84 -11.30 0.02
CA ARG A 326 15.67 -11.57 0.86
C ARG A 326 15.49 -13.08 1.02
N LEU A 327 14.93 -13.52 2.15
CA LEU A 327 14.65 -14.95 2.38
C LEU A 327 13.87 -15.61 1.24
N ALA A 328 12.84 -14.92 0.71
CA ALA A 328 12.03 -15.42 -0.40
C ALA A 328 12.76 -15.42 -1.75
N GLU A 329 13.81 -14.61 -1.91
CA GLU A 329 14.63 -14.57 -3.14
C GLU A 329 15.63 -15.72 -3.19
N LEU A 330 16.02 -16.24 -2.02
CA LEU A 330 16.93 -17.38 -1.91
C LEU A 330 16.20 -18.74 -2.00
N ALA A 331 14.88 -18.74 -1.84
CA ALA A 331 14.08 -19.96 -1.99
C ALA A 331 13.93 -20.32 -3.48
N TRP A 332 14.21 -21.58 -3.81
CA TRP A 332 14.15 -22.09 -5.18
C TRP A 332 12.74 -22.10 -5.77
N SER A 333 12.66 -21.70 -7.03
CA SER A 333 11.47 -21.77 -7.87
C SER A 333 11.83 -22.49 -9.17
N ALA A 334 11.33 -23.71 -9.34
CA ALA A 334 11.56 -24.51 -10.53
C ALA A 334 11.06 -23.81 -11.82
N GLU A 335 9.88 -23.19 -11.75
CA GLU A 335 9.29 -22.40 -12.85
C GLU A 335 10.22 -21.27 -13.33
N ALA A 336 10.90 -20.60 -12.40
CA ALA A 336 11.79 -19.49 -12.75
C ALA A 336 13.24 -19.91 -13.01
N GLY A 337 13.63 -21.13 -12.63
CA GLY A 337 15.03 -21.56 -12.61
C GLY A 337 15.91 -20.66 -11.74
N LEU A 338 15.37 -20.15 -10.62
CA LEU A 338 16.02 -19.17 -9.75
C LEU A 338 15.81 -19.50 -8.26
N PRO A 339 16.74 -19.12 -7.37
CA PRO A 339 18.00 -18.43 -7.67
C PRO A 339 19.04 -19.38 -8.29
N ARG A 340 19.92 -18.84 -9.14
CA ARG A 340 21.02 -19.60 -9.76
C ARG A 340 22.35 -18.86 -9.65
N LEU A 341 23.43 -19.62 -9.71
CA LEU A 341 24.78 -19.08 -9.82
C LEU A 341 25.29 -19.25 -11.25
N GLU A 342 26.05 -18.26 -11.70
CA GLU A 342 26.88 -18.39 -12.90
C GLU A 342 28.33 -18.07 -12.52
N ALA A 343 29.24 -18.95 -12.91
CA ALA A 343 30.67 -18.72 -12.79
C ALA A 343 31.20 -18.12 -14.09
N GLU A 344 31.82 -16.95 -13.99
CA GLU A 344 32.51 -16.30 -15.09
C GLU A 344 33.99 -16.71 -15.12
N THR A 345 34.67 -16.37 -16.20
CA THR A 345 36.13 -16.47 -16.30
C THR A 345 36.81 -15.79 -15.10
N LEU A 346 37.86 -16.42 -14.56
CA LEU A 346 38.63 -15.97 -13.38
C LEU A 346 37.94 -16.19 -12.02
N GLY A 347 36.95 -17.09 -11.93
CA GLY A 347 36.37 -17.52 -10.65
C GLY A 347 35.46 -16.49 -9.98
N ARG A 348 34.98 -15.50 -10.74
CA ARG A 348 33.96 -14.54 -10.29
C ARG A 348 32.58 -15.15 -10.43
N TRP A 349 31.78 -15.12 -9.37
CA TRP A 349 30.43 -15.68 -9.39
C TRP A 349 29.40 -14.59 -9.30
N THR A 350 28.33 -14.75 -10.08
CA THR A 350 27.17 -13.88 -10.05
C THR A 350 25.94 -14.67 -9.60
N LEU A 351 25.27 -14.17 -8.56
CA LEU A 351 24.00 -14.70 -8.08
C LEU A 351 22.84 -13.99 -8.75
N TYR A 352 22.00 -14.74 -9.45
CA TYR A 352 20.77 -14.23 -10.02
C TYR A 352 19.59 -14.57 -9.12
N VAL A 353 18.78 -13.56 -8.82
CA VAL A 353 17.59 -13.72 -8.00
C VAL A 353 16.38 -13.04 -8.62
N ARG A 354 15.19 -13.53 -8.25
CA ARG A 354 13.91 -12.92 -8.58
C ARG A 354 13.28 -12.28 -7.36
N GLY A 355 13.15 -10.96 -7.38
CA GLY A 355 12.57 -10.13 -6.32
C GLY A 355 11.08 -9.83 -6.48
N LYS A 356 10.59 -8.91 -5.63
CA LYS A 356 9.20 -8.47 -5.61
C LYS A 356 8.80 -7.87 -6.97
N GLY A 357 7.64 -8.30 -7.49
CA GLY A 357 7.11 -7.83 -8.78
C GLY A 357 7.83 -8.44 -9.98
N ASP A 358 8.35 -9.66 -9.83
CA ASP A 358 9.04 -10.43 -10.88
C ASP A 358 10.35 -9.78 -11.40
N LYS A 359 10.86 -8.78 -10.67
CA LYS A 359 12.10 -8.08 -11.02
C LYS A 359 13.32 -8.97 -10.75
N ARG A 360 14.06 -9.28 -11.81
CA ARG A 360 15.35 -9.98 -11.71
C ARG A 360 16.46 -9.00 -11.34
N ARG A 361 17.47 -9.47 -10.60
CA ARG A 361 18.73 -8.74 -10.42
C ARG A 361 19.90 -9.71 -10.30
N ALA A 362 21.07 -9.22 -10.69
CA ALA A 362 22.35 -9.90 -10.59
C ALA A 362 23.14 -9.32 -9.41
N ILE A 363 23.77 -10.19 -8.63
CA ILE A 363 24.53 -9.82 -7.44
C ILE A 363 25.92 -10.47 -7.54
N PRO A 364 26.97 -9.69 -7.82
CA PRO A 364 28.34 -10.21 -7.80
C PRO A 364 28.69 -10.69 -6.39
N LEU A 365 29.22 -11.91 -6.29
CA LEU A 365 29.62 -12.50 -5.02
C LEU A 365 31.13 -12.29 -4.78
N PRO A 366 31.53 -11.80 -3.59
CA PRO A 366 32.94 -11.67 -3.25
C PRO A 366 33.59 -13.05 -3.08
N ALA A 367 34.92 -13.11 -3.26
CA ALA A 367 35.70 -14.35 -3.19
C ALA A 367 35.47 -15.13 -1.87
N ALA A 368 35.31 -14.43 -0.75
CA ALA A 368 35.00 -15.05 0.55
C ALA A 368 33.66 -15.82 0.54
N CYS A 369 32.64 -15.28 -0.14
CA CYS A 369 31.36 -15.98 -0.30
C CYS A 369 31.51 -17.17 -1.25
N VAL A 370 32.22 -16.98 -2.37
CA VAL A 370 32.45 -18.03 -3.38
C VAL A 370 33.14 -19.24 -2.76
N ALA A 371 34.20 -19.03 -1.96
CA ALA A 371 34.94 -20.11 -1.30
C ALA A 371 34.02 -20.98 -0.41
N ILE A 372 33.14 -20.35 0.37
CA ILE A 372 32.20 -21.05 1.26
C ILE A 372 31.17 -21.84 0.46
N VAL A 373 30.58 -21.24 -0.58
CA VAL A 373 29.55 -21.90 -1.39
C VAL A 373 30.17 -23.02 -2.22
N ARG A 374 31.37 -22.84 -2.77
CA ARG A 374 32.14 -23.89 -3.46
C ARG A 374 32.40 -25.10 -2.57
N ALA A 375 32.81 -24.88 -1.32
CA ALA A 375 33.01 -25.97 -0.36
C ALA A 375 31.71 -26.74 -0.06
N TYR A 376 30.57 -26.05 0.02
CA TYR A 376 29.26 -26.70 0.15
C TYR A 376 28.89 -27.52 -1.09
N ARG A 377 29.12 -27.00 -2.30
CA ARG A 377 28.87 -27.73 -3.55
C ARG A 377 29.66 -29.04 -3.60
N LEU A 378 30.95 -28.99 -3.31
CA LEU A 378 31.81 -30.17 -3.25
C LEU A 378 31.32 -31.19 -2.22
N ALA A 379 30.96 -30.74 -1.00
CA ALA A 379 30.41 -31.62 0.03
C ALA A 379 29.06 -32.27 -0.39
N ARG A 380 28.34 -31.66 -1.34
CA ARG A 380 27.11 -32.20 -1.93
C ARG A 380 27.35 -33.12 -3.13
N GLY A 381 28.59 -33.28 -3.57
CA GLY A 381 28.92 -34.03 -4.79
C GLY A 381 28.62 -33.28 -6.08
N LEU A 382 28.48 -31.95 -6.01
CA LEU A 382 28.32 -31.09 -7.18
C LEU A 382 29.68 -30.56 -7.67
N PRO A 383 29.81 -30.19 -8.96
CA PRO A 383 30.99 -29.50 -9.45
C PRO A 383 31.30 -28.23 -8.64
N ALA A 384 32.59 -28.00 -8.38
CA ALA A 384 33.08 -26.83 -7.65
C ALA A 384 32.57 -25.53 -8.27
N GLU A 385 32.70 -25.42 -9.60
CA GLU A 385 32.16 -24.32 -10.38
C GLU A 385 30.76 -24.68 -10.90
N PRO A 386 29.75 -23.82 -10.73
CA PRO A 386 28.43 -24.03 -11.33
C PRO A 386 28.55 -24.05 -12.86
N PRO A 387 28.04 -25.11 -13.53
CA PRO A 387 27.97 -25.15 -14.99
C PRO A 387 27.12 -24.01 -15.55
N ALA A 388 27.38 -23.65 -16.81
CA ALA A 388 26.53 -22.72 -17.52
C ALA A 388 25.07 -23.20 -17.53
N HIS A 389 24.14 -22.28 -17.21
CA HIS A 389 22.70 -22.55 -17.19
C HIS A 389 22.27 -23.68 -16.24
N GLU A 390 23.00 -23.91 -15.13
CA GLU A 390 22.60 -24.87 -14.11
C GLU A 390 21.16 -24.62 -13.60
N ALA A 391 20.31 -25.64 -13.72
CA ALA A 391 18.90 -25.60 -13.33
C ALA A 391 18.65 -26.46 -12.08
N LEU A 392 19.50 -26.28 -11.06
CA LEU A 392 19.40 -27.00 -9.78
C LEU A 392 19.17 -26.02 -8.61
N PRO A 393 18.52 -26.49 -7.53
CA PRO A 393 18.39 -25.69 -6.32
C PRO A 393 19.76 -25.26 -5.79
N LEU A 394 19.93 -23.98 -5.47
CA LEU A 394 21.18 -23.49 -4.91
C LEU A 394 21.51 -24.13 -3.54
N ILE A 395 20.48 -24.34 -2.71
CA ILE A 395 20.60 -24.97 -1.39
C ILE A 395 19.62 -26.14 -1.31
N HIS A 396 20.15 -27.29 -0.92
CA HIS A 396 19.41 -28.55 -0.84
C HIS A 396 19.09 -28.92 0.61
N GLY A 397 17.91 -29.51 0.82
CA GLY A 397 17.57 -30.24 2.02
C GLY A 397 18.31 -31.59 2.11
N ASN A 398 18.07 -32.33 3.20
CA ASN A 398 18.80 -33.57 3.45
C ASN A 398 18.55 -34.62 2.36
N LYS A 399 17.34 -34.67 1.77
CA LYS A 399 16.96 -35.72 0.80
C LYS A 399 17.25 -35.38 -0.66
N GLY A 400 17.78 -34.20 -0.99
CA GLY A 400 17.98 -33.81 -2.39
C GLY A 400 17.10 -32.65 -2.84
N GLU A 401 16.03 -32.39 -2.12
CA GLU A 401 15.02 -31.40 -2.47
C GLU A 401 15.52 -29.97 -2.26
N ALA A 402 14.87 -29.01 -2.93
CA ALA A 402 15.16 -27.61 -2.69
C ALA A 402 14.76 -27.19 -1.26
N LEU A 403 15.69 -26.57 -0.54
CA LEU A 403 15.38 -26.02 0.77
C LEU A 403 14.53 -24.74 0.63
N GLN A 404 13.27 -24.82 1.05
CA GLN A 404 12.32 -23.71 0.96
C GLN A 404 12.56 -22.65 2.04
N ALA A 405 11.91 -21.49 1.92
CA ALA A 405 12.08 -20.34 2.81
C ALA A 405 12.02 -20.68 4.32
N ALA A 406 11.12 -21.58 4.73
CA ALA A 406 11.02 -22.01 6.13
C ALA A 406 12.25 -22.83 6.59
N GLY A 407 12.80 -23.66 5.70
CA GLY A 407 14.02 -24.43 5.95
C GLY A 407 15.26 -23.53 6.01
N LEU A 408 15.41 -22.63 5.03
CA LEU A 408 16.49 -21.64 5.00
C LEU A 408 16.51 -20.78 6.28
N TYR A 409 15.34 -20.33 6.72
CA TYR A 409 15.21 -19.58 7.98
C TYR A 409 15.66 -20.42 9.18
N ARG A 410 15.22 -21.68 9.26
CA ARG A 410 15.55 -22.58 10.37
C ARG A 410 17.05 -22.84 10.44
N GLU A 411 17.70 -23.14 9.32
CA GLU A 411 19.15 -23.38 9.27
C GLU A 411 19.94 -22.14 9.72
N LEU A 412 19.55 -20.96 9.26
CA LEU A 412 20.15 -19.72 9.74
C LEU A 412 19.95 -19.55 11.25
N LYS A 413 18.74 -19.83 11.77
CA LYS A 413 18.47 -19.74 13.21
C LYS A 413 19.31 -20.73 14.02
N THR A 414 19.54 -21.93 13.52
CA THR A 414 20.41 -22.93 14.15
C THR A 414 21.84 -22.41 14.27
N LEU A 415 22.41 -21.89 13.18
CA LEU A 415 23.76 -21.29 13.19
C LEU A 415 23.85 -20.13 14.19
N LEU A 416 22.90 -19.18 14.15
CA LEU A 416 22.89 -18.04 15.07
C LEU A 416 22.74 -18.47 16.53
N ALA A 417 21.99 -19.53 16.81
CA ALA A 417 21.86 -20.07 18.15
C ALA A 417 23.16 -20.74 18.63
N ALA A 418 23.88 -21.44 17.76
CA ALA A 418 25.17 -22.05 18.07
C ALA A 418 26.22 -20.98 18.42
N VAL A 419 26.32 -19.93 17.61
CA VAL A 419 27.23 -18.79 17.90
C VAL A 419 26.82 -18.09 19.19
N ALA A 420 25.52 -17.89 19.41
CA ALA A 420 25.02 -17.26 20.63
C ALA A 420 25.28 -18.09 21.89
N ALA A 421 25.36 -19.42 21.79
CA ALA A 421 25.71 -20.28 22.91
C ALA A 421 27.16 -20.03 23.37
N GLY A 422 28.11 -19.91 22.43
CA GLY A 422 29.51 -19.60 22.74
C GLY A 422 29.74 -18.19 23.32
N LEU A 423 28.76 -17.28 23.19
CA LEU A 423 28.81 -15.94 23.76
C LEU A 423 28.05 -15.82 25.09
N ALA A 424 27.23 -16.80 25.46
CA ALA A 424 26.25 -16.65 26.54
C ALA A 424 26.88 -16.35 27.90
N ASP A 425 28.03 -16.96 28.18
CA ASP A 425 28.71 -16.83 29.47
C ASP A 425 29.50 -15.51 29.59
N ASN A 426 30.03 -15.01 28.48
CA ASN A 426 30.87 -13.81 28.46
C ASN A 426 30.09 -12.53 28.11
N ASP A 427 29.08 -12.62 27.25
CA ASP A 427 28.25 -11.50 26.80
C ASP A 427 26.80 -11.94 26.54
N PRO A 428 25.99 -12.09 27.61
CA PRO A 428 24.60 -12.56 27.50
C PRO A 428 23.72 -11.59 26.71
N ALA A 429 24.05 -10.30 26.68
CA ALA A 429 23.31 -9.30 25.93
C ALA A 429 23.48 -9.49 24.42
N GLN A 430 24.71 -9.68 23.95
CA GLN A 430 25.00 -9.98 22.54
C GLN A 430 24.44 -11.35 22.13
N ALA A 431 24.52 -12.35 23.01
CA ALA A 431 23.90 -13.66 22.77
C ALA A 431 22.37 -13.54 22.55
N LEU A 432 21.68 -12.77 23.38
CA LEU A 432 20.24 -12.51 23.22
C LEU A 432 19.93 -11.76 21.92
N LEU A 433 20.75 -10.76 21.57
CA LEU A 433 20.60 -10.00 20.33
C LEU A 433 20.73 -10.91 19.10
N LEU A 434 21.75 -11.78 19.10
CA LEU A 434 22.01 -12.73 18.02
C LEU A 434 20.87 -13.75 17.87
N ARG A 435 20.31 -14.24 19.00
CA ARG A 435 19.10 -15.09 19.01
C ARG A 435 17.87 -14.41 18.44
N LYS A 436 17.78 -13.08 18.43
CA LYS A 436 16.68 -12.31 17.81
C LYS A 436 16.94 -11.98 16.33
N ALA A 437 18.17 -12.11 15.85
CA ALA A 437 18.52 -11.80 14.47
C ALA A 437 17.76 -12.70 13.47
N SER A 438 17.53 -12.14 12.28
CA SER A 438 16.76 -12.75 11.20
C SER A 438 17.40 -12.42 9.84
N PRO A 439 17.02 -13.09 8.74
CA PRO A 439 17.55 -12.78 7.41
C PRO A 439 17.40 -11.29 7.03
N HIS A 440 16.34 -10.63 7.49
CA HIS A 440 16.13 -9.22 7.21
C HIS A 440 17.14 -8.31 7.92
N TRP A 441 17.62 -8.69 9.11
CA TRP A 441 18.67 -7.95 9.82
C TRP A 441 20.01 -8.05 9.08
N LEU A 442 20.33 -9.21 8.51
CA LEU A 442 21.54 -9.41 7.69
C LEU A 442 21.48 -8.57 6.42
N ARG A 443 20.30 -8.49 5.79
CA ARG A 443 20.10 -7.59 4.65
C ARG A 443 20.28 -6.11 5.03
N HIS A 444 19.79 -5.69 6.19
CA HIS A 444 20.04 -4.33 6.69
C HIS A 444 21.52 -4.09 6.97
N ALA A 445 22.21 -5.08 7.53
CA ALA A 445 23.65 -5.01 7.76
C ALA A 445 24.42 -4.89 6.44
N TYR A 446 24.10 -5.70 5.43
CA TYR A 446 24.66 -5.59 4.09
C TYR A 446 24.42 -4.20 3.46
N ALA A 447 23.19 -3.68 3.56
CA ALA A 447 22.87 -2.34 3.05
C ALA A 447 23.67 -1.24 3.76
N ARG A 448 23.84 -1.35 5.09
CA ARG A 448 24.68 -0.45 5.88
C ARG A 448 26.15 -0.57 5.46
N THR A 449 26.67 -1.78 5.29
CA THR A 449 28.07 -2.00 4.86
C THR A 449 28.34 -1.36 3.51
N LEU A 450 27.44 -1.50 2.53
CA LEU A 450 27.58 -0.80 1.25
C LEU A 450 27.52 0.72 1.40
N VAL A 451 26.47 1.26 2.02
CA VAL A 451 26.17 2.71 1.98
C VAL A 451 26.98 3.51 2.99
N VAL A 452 27.20 2.95 4.18
CA VAL A 452 27.80 3.65 5.31
C VAL A 452 29.28 3.32 5.43
N ASP A 453 29.61 2.03 5.41
CA ASP A 453 30.99 1.59 5.72
C ASP A 453 31.90 1.71 4.48
N HIS A 454 31.35 1.49 3.28
CA HIS A 454 32.09 1.56 2.00
C HIS A 454 31.63 2.68 1.06
N GLN A 455 30.67 3.52 1.49
CA GLN A 455 30.21 4.71 0.74
C GLN A 455 29.85 4.45 -0.73
N VAL A 456 29.33 3.25 -1.02
CA VAL A 456 28.93 2.86 -2.38
C VAL A 456 27.87 3.83 -2.90
N PRO A 457 28.00 4.35 -4.14
CA PRO A 457 27.03 5.26 -4.72
C PRO A 457 25.59 4.71 -4.60
N LEU A 458 24.67 5.56 -4.15
CA LEU A 458 23.29 5.14 -3.86
C LEU A 458 22.59 4.40 -5.02
N PRO A 459 22.77 4.78 -6.31
CA PRO A 459 22.21 4.02 -7.43
C PRO A 459 22.76 2.58 -7.52
N ALA A 460 24.07 2.40 -7.32
CA ALA A 460 24.70 1.08 -7.32
C ALA A 460 24.22 0.22 -6.13
N ALA A 461 24.17 0.80 -4.93
CA ALA A 461 23.63 0.13 -3.75
C ALA A 461 22.13 -0.22 -3.92
N GLN A 462 21.34 0.65 -4.56
CA GLN A 462 19.94 0.39 -4.88
C GLN A 462 19.79 -0.79 -5.86
N ALA A 463 20.64 -0.88 -6.88
CA ALA A 463 20.64 -1.97 -7.85
C ALA A 463 20.95 -3.32 -7.18
N LEU A 464 22.02 -3.39 -6.36
CA LEU A 464 22.41 -4.60 -5.62
C LEU A 464 21.32 -5.05 -4.62
N LEU A 465 20.71 -4.10 -3.92
CA LEU A 465 19.61 -4.37 -3.00
C LEU A 465 18.31 -4.70 -3.76
N GLY A 466 18.10 -4.22 -4.97
CA GLY A 466 16.81 -4.32 -5.67
C GLY A 466 15.71 -3.54 -4.94
N HIS A 467 16.00 -2.28 -4.58
CA HIS A 467 14.99 -1.35 -4.08
C HIS A 467 14.26 -0.66 -5.24
N ALA A 468 12.94 -0.44 -5.08
CA ALA A 468 12.14 0.23 -6.10
C ALA A 468 12.34 1.75 -6.12
N SER A 469 12.91 2.32 -5.06
CA SER A 469 13.24 3.75 -4.95
C SER A 469 14.57 3.92 -4.24
N VAL A 470 15.37 4.88 -4.72
CA VAL A 470 16.61 5.35 -4.10
C VAL A 470 16.36 5.86 -2.68
N GLN A 471 15.19 6.43 -2.38
CA GLN A 471 14.85 6.92 -1.04
C GLN A 471 14.89 5.81 0.02
N THR A 472 14.59 4.56 -0.36
CA THR A 472 14.71 3.41 0.56
C THR A 472 16.17 3.07 0.87
N THR A 473 17.08 3.35 -0.06
CA THR A 473 18.53 3.20 0.12
C THR A 473 19.13 4.41 0.85
N ALA A 474 18.64 5.62 0.57
CA ALA A 474 19.05 6.85 1.25
C ALA A 474 18.76 6.82 2.77
N ALA A 475 17.78 6.03 3.20
CA ALA A 475 17.49 5.82 4.62
C ALA A 475 18.67 5.28 5.45
N TYR A 476 19.66 4.63 4.83
CA TYR A 476 20.90 4.20 5.50
C TYR A 476 21.97 5.29 5.54
N ALA A 477 21.90 6.28 4.65
CA ALA A 477 22.86 7.36 4.52
C ALA A 477 22.64 8.49 5.54
N LYS A 478 22.14 8.18 6.74
CA LYS A 478 22.07 9.19 7.81
C LYS A 478 23.49 9.53 8.25
N THR A 479 23.98 10.65 7.74
CA THR A 479 25.27 11.22 8.10
C THR A 479 25.09 12.04 9.38
N ASP A 480 25.86 11.70 10.42
CA ASP A 480 26.00 12.55 11.60
C ASP A 480 26.87 13.76 11.28
N LEU A 481 26.73 14.85 12.03
CA LEU A 481 27.43 16.12 11.82
C LEU A 481 28.96 15.94 11.84
N SER A 482 29.48 15.03 12.66
CA SER A 482 30.90 14.64 12.67
C SER A 482 31.37 14.14 11.31
N ARG A 483 30.63 13.20 10.71
CA ARG A 483 30.93 12.68 9.37
C ARG A 483 30.74 13.70 8.26
N LEU A 484 29.78 14.61 8.42
CA LEU A 484 29.62 15.73 7.47
C LEU A 484 30.84 16.64 7.51
N ARG A 485 31.41 16.89 8.70
CA ARG A 485 32.68 17.61 8.84
C ARG A 485 33.82 16.87 8.17
N ASP A 486 33.99 15.57 8.44
CA ASP A 486 35.03 14.76 7.80
C ASP A 486 34.94 14.82 6.26
N PHE A 487 33.72 14.77 5.71
CA PHE A 487 33.51 14.92 4.26
C PHE A 487 33.89 16.31 3.75
N VAL A 488 33.47 17.37 4.43
CA VAL A 488 33.80 18.75 4.05
C VAL A 488 35.32 18.97 4.14
N ASP A 489 35.94 18.56 5.24
CA ASP A 489 37.37 18.66 5.45
C ASP A 489 38.12 17.89 4.35
N ALA A 490 37.78 16.62 4.09
CA ALA A 490 38.42 15.85 3.03
C ALA A 490 38.17 16.36 1.60
N THR A 491 37.10 17.13 1.37
CA THR A 491 36.76 17.67 0.04
C THR A 491 37.47 18.99 -0.25
N PHE A 492 37.78 19.76 0.79
CA PHE A 492 38.35 21.11 0.68
C PHE A 492 39.75 21.25 1.32
N ILE A 493 40.35 20.17 1.83
CA ILE A 493 41.79 20.13 2.04
C ILE A 493 42.45 20.09 0.66
N GLU A 494 42.88 21.26 0.20
CA GLU A 494 43.89 21.37 -0.85
C GLU A 494 45.14 20.63 -0.36
N ASP A 495 45.65 19.68 -1.15
CA ASP A 495 47.01 19.17 -0.99
C ASP A 495 47.96 20.38 -1.08
N GLY A 496 48.33 20.91 0.09
CA GLY A 496 49.27 22.01 0.21
C GLY A 496 50.68 21.56 -0.17
N PRO A 497 51.47 22.43 -0.82
CA PRO A 497 52.74 22.11 -1.48
C PRO A 497 53.85 21.60 -0.55
#